data_AF-A0A8H7UJM8-F1
#
_entry.id   AF-A0A8H7UJM8-F1
#
_cell.length_a   1.000
_cell.length_b   1.000
_cell.length_c   1.000
_cell.angle_alpha   90.00
_cell.angle_beta   90.00
_cell.angle_gamma   90.00
#
_symmetry.space_group_name_H-M   'P 1'
#
loop_
_entity.id
_entity.type
_entity.pdbx_description
1 polymer ?
#
loop_
_entity_poly.entity_id
_entity_poly.type
_entity_poly.pdbx_seq_one_letter_code
_entity_poly.pdbx_strand_id
1 'polypeptide(L)'
;MSDQKAQSDETHQSLAMDVDTQPNGASNSQISATAAGSSSAADQISEMETGKDPQVPKPTRRDIEMNRKQRSLAEFLSMMDNYTPAIPDAVTDYYLSRTGFDCDDVRIKRLLALAAQKFITDIATDAFQFCKIRQQGNRSKQGKDRKTVLTMEDLSAALAEYGVNIKKPDYYS
;
A
#
# COMPACT_ATOMS: atom_id res chain seq x y z
N MET A 1 46.39 57.28 -8.56
CA MET A 1 47.42 56.22 -8.72
C MET A 1 47.11 55.15 -7.68
N SER A 2 46.35 54.09 -7.97
CA SER A 2 45.71 53.66 -9.24
C SER A 2 44.49 52.77 -8.83
N ASP A 3 43.34 52.81 -9.51
CA ASP A 3 42.88 51.83 -10.53
C ASP A 3 42.93 50.35 -10.07
N GLN A 4 41.94 49.46 -10.26
CA GLN A 4 40.63 49.44 -10.94
C GLN A 4 39.73 48.39 -10.21
N LYS A 5 38.43 48.63 -9.97
CA LYS A 5 37.27 48.26 -10.82
C LYS A 5 37.28 46.84 -11.42
N ALA A 6 36.43 45.97 -10.88
CA ALA A 6 35.81 44.86 -11.61
C ALA A 6 34.36 44.68 -11.14
N GLN A 7 33.42 45.04 -12.01
CA GLN A 7 31.98 44.88 -11.84
C GLN A 7 31.47 44.23 -13.13
N SER A 8 30.67 43.18 -13.00
CA SER A 8 29.97 42.55 -14.13
C SER A 8 28.62 42.02 -13.65
N ASP A 9 27.63 42.91 -13.65
CA ASP A 9 26.26 42.52 -13.98
C ASP A 9 26.27 42.00 -15.42
N GLU A 10 25.59 40.89 -15.68
CA GLU A 10 24.83 40.76 -16.92
C GLU A 10 23.56 39.93 -16.68
N THR A 11 22.43 40.47 -17.14
CA THR A 11 21.07 40.01 -16.85
C THR A 11 20.41 39.42 -18.08
N HIS A 12 19.38 38.60 -17.84
CA HIS A 12 18.45 38.03 -18.84
C HIS A 12 19.10 36.98 -19.79
N GLN A 13 18.44 35.86 -20.12
CA GLN A 13 17.13 35.85 -20.74
C GLN A 13 16.31 34.57 -20.47
N SER A 14 15.00 34.74 -20.64
CA SER A 14 13.92 33.76 -20.51
C SER A 14 14.10 32.45 -21.31
N LEU A 15 13.52 31.37 -20.78
CA LEU A 15 12.55 30.60 -21.58
C LEU A 15 11.42 30.07 -20.68
N ALA A 16 10.21 30.60 -20.87
CA ALA A 16 9.00 29.97 -20.37
C ALA A 16 8.58 28.88 -21.38
N MET A 17 8.07 27.76 -20.87
CA MET A 17 7.29 26.81 -21.66
C MET A 17 5.93 26.65 -20.99
N ASP A 18 5.00 27.53 -21.38
CA ASP A 18 3.58 27.21 -21.38
C ASP A 18 3.35 26.00 -22.29
N VAL A 19 2.66 24.98 -21.77
CA VAL A 19 2.04 23.92 -22.57
C VAL A 19 0.63 23.70 -22.03
N ASP A 20 -0.29 23.57 -22.98
CA ASP A 20 -1.70 23.85 -22.81
C ASP A 20 -2.51 22.88 -21.93
N THR A 21 -3.66 23.38 -21.51
CA THR A 21 -4.73 22.57 -20.92
C THR A 21 -5.62 22.01 -22.03
N GLN A 22 -5.88 20.69 -22.06
CA GLN A 22 -7.25 20.14 -22.08
C GLN A 22 -7.30 18.58 -22.09
N PRO A 23 -8.45 17.98 -21.71
CA PRO A 23 -8.59 16.53 -21.50
C PRO A 23 -9.09 15.79 -22.75
N ASN A 24 -8.79 14.48 -22.80
CA ASN A 24 -9.39 13.54 -23.74
C ASN A 24 -9.56 12.20 -22.98
N GLY A 25 -10.69 11.48 -23.02
CA GLY A 25 -11.80 11.51 -23.95
C GLY A 25 -11.87 10.16 -24.66
N ALA A 26 -12.99 9.46 -24.57
CA ALA A 26 -13.06 8.03 -24.84
C ALA A 26 -13.09 7.67 -26.34
N SER A 27 -12.44 6.54 -26.69
CA SER A 27 -12.70 5.69 -27.87
C SER A 27 -11.94 4.37 -27.63
N ASN A 28 -12.55 3.20 -27.43
CA ASN A 28 -13.54 2.44 -28.21
C ASN A 28 -12.98 1.78 -29.48
N SER A 29 -13.01 0.45 -29.50
CA SER A 29 -12.83 -0.46 -30.64
C SER A 29 -13.31 -1.83 -30.15
N GLN A 30 -14.59 -2.15 -30.21
CA GLN A 30 -15.24 -2.80 -31.36
C GLN A 30 -14.42 -3.95 -31.96
N ILE A 31 -14.84 -5.18 -31.67
CA ILE A 31 -14.82 -6.27 -32.66
C ILE A 31 -16.21 -6.90 -32.71
N SER A 32 -16.62 -7.20 -33.94
CA SER A 32 -17.93 -7.50 -34.49
C SER A 32 -18.71 -8.67 -33.87
N ALA A 33 -20.04 -8.62 -34.09
CA ALA A 33 -20.95 -9.73 -33.89
C ALA A 33 -20.90 -10.77 -35.04
N THR A 34 -21.34 -11.99 -34.74
CA THR A 34 -21.97 -12.90 -35.72
C THR A 34 -23.08 -13.70 -35.03
N ALA A 35 -24.16 -13.99 -35.76
CA ALA A 35 -25.41 -14.53 -35.22
C ALA A 35 -25.67 -15.99 -35.65
N ALA A 36 -26.86 -16.49 -35.30
CA ALA A 36 -27.43 -17.84 -35.45
C ALA A 36 -27.09 -18.82 -34.31
N GLY A 37 -28.00 -19.64 -33.80
CA GLY A 37 -29.43 -19.80 -34.12
C GLY A 37 -29.79 -21.25 -34.42
N SER A 38 -30.79 -21.80 -33.72
CA SER A 38 -31.24 -23.22 -33.77
C SER A 38 -30.20 -24.25 -33.27
N SER A 39 -30.52 -25.44 -32.78
CA SER A 39 -31.73 -26.01 -32.14
C SER A 39 -31.39 -27.44 -31.71
N SER A 40 -31.98 -27.95 -30.62
CA SER A 40 -32.56 -29.31 -30.55
C SER A 40 -33.03 -29.66 -29.13
N ALA A 41 -34.03 -30.53 -29.06
CA ALA A 41 -34.66 -31.03 -27.84
C ALA A 41 -34.36 -32.52 -27.61
N ALA A 42 -34.72 -33.03 -26.42
CA ALA A 42 -34.64 -34.44 -25.99
C ALA A 42 -33.20 -35.01 -25.89
N ASP A 43 -32.86 -35.83 -24.90
CA ASP A 43 -33.63 -37.00 -24.50
C ASP A 43 -33.40 -37.46 -23.05
N GLN A 44 -34.14 -38.50 -22.65
CA GLN A 44 -33.90 -39.34 -21.48
C GLN A 44 -33.12 -40.62 -21.91
N ILE A 45 -32.83 -41.66 -21.14
CA ILE A 45 -33.15 -42.08 -19.75
C ILE A 45 -31.92 -42.87 -19.25
N SER A 46 -31.71 -43.04 -17.93
CA SER A 46 -31.40 -44.35 -17.28
C SER A 46 -30.78 -44.23 -15.88
N GLU A 47 -31.20 -45.12 -14.98
CA GLU A 47 -30.63 -45.31 -13.64
C GLU A 47 -29.50 -46.36 -13.62
N MET A 48 -28.78 -46.36 -12.50
CA MET A 48 -28.30 -47.54 -11.76
C MET A 48 -26.84 -48.04 -11.89
N GLU A 49 -26.24 -48.18 -10.71
CA GLU A 49 -25.22 -49.15 -10.24
C GLU A 49 -23.69 -48.95 -10.39
N THR A 50 -23.04 -49.21 -9.24
CA THR A 50 -21.63 -49.52 -8.92
C THR A 50 -20.45 -48.80 -9.60
N GLY A 51 -19.87 -47.83 -8.89
CA GLY A 51 -18.49 -47.34 -9.07
C GLY A 51 -17.92 -46.78 -7.76
N LYS A 52 -16.87 -47.42 -7.21
CA LYS A 52 -16.32 -47.12 -5.87
C LYS A 52 -15.22 -46.05 -5.92
N ASP A 53 -15.62 -44.79 -6.07
CA ASP A 53 -14.71 -43.64 -5.93
C ASP A 53 -14.73 -43.04 -4.51
N PRO A 54 -13.58 -42.61 -3.95
CA PRO A 54 -13.56 -41.85 -2.71
C PRO A 54 -14.18 -40.48 -2.95
N GLN A 55 -15.31 -40.19 -2.31
CA GLN A 55 -15.91 -38.84 -2.35
C GLN A 55 -14.98 -37.82 -1.68
N VAL A 56 -14.17 -37.12 -2.48
CA VAL A 56 -13.54 -35.87 -2.06
C VAL A 56 -14.66 -34.86 -1.79
N PRO A 57 -14.80 -34.31 -0.57
CA PRO A 57 -15.86 -33.36 -0.28
C PRO A 57 -15.77 -32.15 -1.20
N LYS A 58 -16.88 -31.80 -1.86
CA LYS A 58 -16.94 -30.58 -2.69
C LYS A 58 -16.71 -29.38 -1.75
N PRO A 59 -15.64 -28.58 -1.96
CA PRO A 59 -15.26 -27.55 -1.01
C PRO A 59 -16.36 -26.49 -0.86
N THR A 60 -16.67 -26.14 0.37
CA THR A 60 -17.64 -25.08 0.71
C THR A 60 -17.17 -23.76 0.10
N ARG A 61 -18.09 -22.82 -0.14
CA ARG A 61 -17.74 -21.47 -0.62
C ARG A 61 -16.64 -20.77 0.21
N ARG A 62 -16.61 -21.03 1.53
CA ARG A 62 -15.54 -20.55 2.44
C ARG A 62 -14.20 -21.23 2.15
N ASP A 63 -14.19 -22.54 1.94
CA ASP A 63 -12.99 -23.34 1.67
C ASP A 63 -12.36 -22.94 0.33
N ILE A 64 -13.18 -22.64 -0.68
CA ILE A 64 -12.70 -22.09 -1.97
C ILE A 64 -12.00 -20.74 -1.77
N GLU A 65 -12.55 -19.87 -0.90
CA GLU A 65 -11.96 -18.56 -0.60
C GLU A 65 -10.67 -18.68 0.23
N MET A 66 -10.65 -19.57 1.23
CA MET A 66 -9.45 -19.90 2.00
C MET A 66 -8.35 -20.48 1.12
N ASN A 67 -8.66 -21.42 0.21
CA ASN A 67 -7.69 -21.99 -0.71
C ASN A 67 -7.10 -20.94 -1.69
N ARG A 68 -7.88 -19.95 -2.13
CA ARG A 68 -7.36 -18.80 -2.90
C ARG A 68 -6.41 -17.94 -2.07
N LYS A 69 -6.76 -17.64 -0.81
CA LYS A 69 -5.89 -16.88 0.11
C LYS A 69 -4.62 -17.65 0.47
N GLN A 70 -4.69 -18.96 0.67
CA GLN A 70 -3.52 -19.82 0.93
C GLN A 70 -2.59 -19.92 -0.29
N ARG A 71 -3.13 -20.06 -1.51
CA ARG A 71 -2.34 -20.01 -2.74
C ARG A 71 -1.61 -18.67 -2.89
N SER A 72 -2.35 -17.57 -2.70
CA SER A 72 -1.78 -16.21 -2.71
C SER A 72 -0.73 -16.00 -1.61
N LEU A 73 -0.90 -16.59 -0.41
CA LEU A 73 0.08 -16.52 0.67
C LEU A 73 1.33 -17.35 0.37
N ALA A 74 1.21 -18.54 -0.24
CA ALA A 74 2.35 -19.36 -0.64
C ALA A 74 3.18 -18.68 -1.75
N GLU A 75 2.50 -18.06 -2.72
CA GLU A 75 3.12 -17.19 -3.74
C GLU A 75 3.83 -16.00 -3.09
N PHE A 76 3.21 -15.35 -2.10
CA PHE A 76 3.79 -14.22 -1.37
C PHE A 76 5.00 -14.61 -0.49
N LEU A 77 4.95 -15.77 0.20
CA LEU A 77 6.09 -16.30 0.94
C LEU A 77 7.26 -16.65 0.01
N SER A 78 6.99 -17.17 -1.19
CA SER A 78 8.00 -17.41 -2.22
C SER A 78 8.64 -16.11 -2.74
N MET A 79 7.93 -14.98 -2.64
CA MET A 79 8.47 -13.64 -2.93
C MET A 79 9.40 -13.14 -1.79
N MET A 80 9.17 -13.55 -0.54
CA MET A 80 9.98 -13.15 0.62
C MET A 80 11.39 -13.76 0.65
N ASP A 81 11.63 -14.86 -0.07
CA ASP A 81 12.97 -15.46 -0.22
C ASP A 81 13.98 -14.47 -0.84
N ASN A 82 13.51 -13.62 -1.76
CA ASN A 82 14.33 -12.66 -2.51
C ASN A 82 14.18 -11.20 -2.04
N TYR A 83 13.26 -10.92 -1.11
CA TYR A 83 13.03 -9.57 -0.59
C TYR A 83 13.84 -9.31 0.68
N THR A 84 14.41 -8.11 0.80
CA THR A 84 15.09 -7.64 2.03
C THR A 84 14.32 -6.46 2.62
N PRO A 85 13.59 -6.64 3.74
CA PRO A 85 12.86 -5.56 4.41
C PRO A 85 13.80 -4.46 4.93
N ALA A 86 13.24 -3.28 5.23
CA ALA A 86 14.03 -2.18 5.80
C ALA A 86 14.49 -2.46 7.24
N ILE A 87 13.82 -3.38 7.94
CA ILE A 87 14.22 -3.88 9.26
C ILE A 87 15.14 -5.11 9.05
N PRO A 88 16.40 -5.08 9.52
CA PRO A 88 17.31 -6.21 9.36
C PRO A 88 16.88 -7.47 10.13
N ASP A 89 17.14 -8.64 9.55
CA ASP A 89 16.75 -9.95 10.12
C ASP A 89 17.21 -10.13 11.59
N ALA A 90 18.42 -9.67 11.94
CA ALA A 90 18.94 -9.73 13.32
C ALA A 90 18.14 -8.91 14.36
N VAL A 91 17.47 -7.83 13.93
CA VAL A 91 16.59 -7.05 14.81
C VAL A 91 15.29 -7.81 15.05
N THR A 92 14.75 -8.43 14.00
CA THR A 92 13.57 -9.29 14.09
C THR A 92 13.82 -10.47 15.04
N ASP A 93 14.98 -11.14 14.91
CA ASP A 93 15.38 -12.25 15.78
C ASP A 93 15.50 -11.87 17.26
N TYR A 94 16.04 -10.69 17.54
CA TYR A 94 16.09 -10.16 18.91
C TYR A 94 14.68 -9.96 19.51
N TYR A 95 13.73 -9.41 18.73
CA TYR A 95 12.37 -9.23 19.23
C TYR A 95 11.58 -10.54 19.34
N LEU A 96 11.78 -11.47 18.41
CA LEU A 96 11.15 -12.80 18.42
C LEU A 96 11.62 -13.64 19.62
N SER A 97 12.94 -13.77 19.82
CA SER A 97 13.48 -14.48 20.98
C SER A 97 13.03 -13.86 22.31
N ARG A 98 12.90 -12.53 22.37
CA ARG A 98 12.37 -11.81 23.54
C ARG A 98 10.87 -12.06 23.80
N THR A 99 10.07 -12.42 22.79
CA THR A 99 8.68 -12.87 22.99
C THR A 99 8.56 -14.38 23.23
N GLY A 100 9.68 -15.11 23.23
CA GLY A 100 9.70 -16.57 23.39
C GLY A 100 9.29 -17.34 22.14
N PHE A 101 9.38 -16.70 20.97
CA PHE A 101 9.09 -17.32 19.67
C PHE A 101 10.40 -17.45 18.89
N ASP A 102 10.74 -18.66 18.47
CA ASP A 102 11.88 -18.91 17.58
C ASP A 102 11.39 -19.54 16.27
N CYS A 103 12.07 -19.22 15.18
CA CYS A 103 11.71 -19.67 13.83
C CYS A 103 12.94 -19.69 12.95
N ASP A 104 13.26 -20.85 12.37
CA ASP A 104 14.36 -20.98 11.41
C ASP A 104 14.01 -20.44 10.01
N ASP A 105 12.72 -20.33 9.67
CA ASP A 105 12.27 -19.87 8.35
C ASP A 105 12.42 -18.34 8.19
N VAL A 106 13.44 -17.96 7.43
CA VAL A 106 13.76 -16.57 7.05
C VAL A 106 12.58 -15.85 6.39
N ARG A 107 11.70 -16.55 5.67
CA ARG A 107 10.52 -15.95 5.02
C ARG A 107 9.52 -15.43 6.06
N ILE A 108 9.37 -16.14 7.19
CA ILE A 108 8.49 -15.75 8.29
C ILE A 108 9.06 -14.53 9.01
N LYS A 109 10.37 -14.50 9.25
CA LYS A 109 11.08 -13.32 9.81
C LYS A 109 10.86 -12.07 8.93
N ARG A 110 11.05 -12.22 7.62
CA ARG A 110 10.90 -11.13 6.65
C ARG A 110 9.44 -10.71 6.45
N LEU A 111 8.50 -11.65 6.48
CA LEU A 111 7.06 -11.37 6.48
C LEU A 111 6.66 -10.52 7.70
N LEU A 112 7.14 -10.87 8.89
CA LEU A 112 6.89 -10.11 10.11
C LEU A 112 7.50 -8.70 10.04
N ALA A 113 8.74 -8.59 9.58
CA ALA A 113 9.41 -7.30 9.36
C ALA A 113 8.65 -6.41 8.36
N LEU A 114 8.18 -6.97 7.24
CA LEU A 114 7.36 -6.27 6.25
C LEU A 114 6.00 -5.85 6.83
N ALA A 115 5.34 -6.71 7.61
CA ALA A 115 4.08 -6.38 8.27
C ALA A 115 4.23 -5.23 9.27
N ALA A 116 5.30 -5.23 10.08
CA ALA A 116 5.63 -4.13 11.00
C ALA A 116 5.96 -2.83 10.23
N GLN A 117 6.72 -2.92 9.13
CA GLN A 117 7.01 -1.79 8.26
C GLN A 117 5.74 -1.20 7.63
N LYS A 118 4.80 -2.05 7.17
CA LYS A 118 3.49 -1.62 6.67
C LYS A 118 2.69 -0.91 7.77
N PHE A 119 2.59 -1.50 8.96
CA PHE A 119 1.85 -0.92 10.09
C PHE A 119 2.35 0.49 10.47
N ILE A 120 3.67 0.69 10.53
CA ILE A 120 4.27 2.02 10.75
C ILE A 120 3.96 2.98 9.58
N THR A 121 3.96 2.47 8.34
CA THR A 121 3.64 3.27 7.14
C THR A 121 2.18 3.72 7.12
N ASP A 122 1.25 2.86 7.54
CA ASP A 122 -0.18 3.19 7.65
C ASP A 122 -0.37 4.34 8.65
N ILE A 123 0.13 4.20 9.88
CA ILE A 123 0.06 5.24 10.93
C ILE A 123 0.71 6.56 10.47
N ALA A 124 1.87 6.49 9.81
CA ALA A 124 2.55 7.68 9.29
C ALA A 124 1.76 8.36 8.18
N THR A 125 1.03 7.60 7.36
CA THR A 125 0.15 8.12 6.31
C THR A 125 -1.07 8.82 6.91
N ASP A 126 -1.66 8.27 7.97
CA ASP A 126 -2.79 8.88 8.68
C ASP A 126 -2.36 10.16 9.41
N ALA A 127 -1.25 10.13 10.14
CA ALA A 127 -0.67 11.33 10.76
C ALA A 127 -0.32 12.42 9.73
N PHE A 128 0.13 12.04 8.53
CA PHE A 128 0.36 12.97 7.43
C PHE A 128 -0.96 13.62 6.93
N GLN A 129 -2.07 12.88 6.91
CA GLN A 129 -3.39 13.43 6.57
C GLN A 129 -3.83 14.48 7.60
N PHE A 130 -3.73 14.19 8.91
CA PHE A 130 -4.02 15.16 9.97
C PHE A 130 -3.17 16.43 9.85
N CYS A 131 -1.85 16.28 9.68
CA CYS A 131 -0.94 17.41 9.48
C CYS A 131 -1.34 18.25 8.26
N LYS A 132 -1.70 17.59 7.16
CA LYS A 132 -2.10 18.24 5.91
C LYS A 132 -3.45 18.97 6.06
N ILE A 133 -4.44 18.40 6.74
CA ILE A 133 -5.74 19.06 6.99
C ILE A 133 -5.54 20.31 7.85
N ARG A 134 -4.81 20.20 8.96
CA ARG A 134 -4.50 21.34 9.86
C ARG A 134 -3.72 22.44 9.13
N GLN A 135 -2.71 22.09 8.34
CA GLN A 135 -1.92 23.06 7.56
C GLN A 135 -2.75 23.73 6.45
N GLN A 136 -3.73 23.02 5.87
CA GLN A 136 -4.68 23.59 4.91
C GLN A 136 -5.65 24.61 5.54
N GLY A 137 -6.07 24.43 6.79
CA GLY A 137 -6.88 25.42 7.51
C GLY A 137 -6.15 26.75 7.73
N ASN A 138 -4.81 26.73 7.73
CA ASN A 138 -3.96 27.87 8.02
C ASN A 138 -3.26 28.44 6.75
N ARG A 139 -3.85 28.29 5.55
CA ARG A 139 -3.27 28.71 4.25
C ARG A 139 -3.01 30.22 4.12
N SER A 140 -3.67 31.08 4.92
CA SER A 140 -3.69 32.53 4.73
C SER A 140 -2.43 33.30 5.13
N LYS A 141 -1.39 32.65 5.69
CA LYS A 141 -0.25 33.35 6.33
C LYS A 141 1.17 32.92 5.96
N GLN A 142 1.41 31.85 5.20
CA GLN A 142 2.79 31.36 4.95
C GLN A 142 2.97 30.86 3.52
N GLY A 143 4.06 31.32 2.89
CA GLY A 143 4.38 31.10 1.48
C GLY A 143 5.04 29.76 1.15
N LYS A 144 5.79 29.76 0.05
CA LYS A 144 6.22 28.60 -0.77
C LYS A 144 7.09 27.56 -0.05
N ASP A 145 7.61 27.86 1.14
CA ASP A 145 8.62 27.07 1.87
C ASP A 145 8.08 26.29 3.08
N ARG A 146 6.76 26.05 3.15
CA ARG A 146 6.14 25.26 4.22
C ARG A 146 6.58 23.78 4.17
N LYS A 147 7.55 23.43 5.00
CA LYS A 147 7.92 22.03 5.29
C LYS A 147 6.82 21.36 6.11
N THR A 148 6.49 20.11 5.80
CA THR A 148 5.62 19.27 6.64
C THR A 148 6.42 18.71 7.81
N VAL A 149 5.86 18.77 9.01
CA VAL A 149 6.50 18.34 10.26
C VAL A 149 5.53 17.41 10.98
N LEU A 150 6.01 16.23 11.40
CA LEU A 150 5.23 15.33 12.23
C LEU A 150 5.15 15.91 13.65
N THR A 151 3.95 16.26 14.11
CA THR A 151 3.74 16.82 15.45
C THR A 151 3.03 15.84 16.38
N MET A 152 3.12 16.09 17.68
CA MET A 152 2.42 15.28 18.70
C MET A 152 0.89 15.32 18.54
N GLU A 153 0.32 16.44 18.08
CA GLU A 153 -1.12 16.58 17.81
C GLU A 153 -1.57 15.58 16.73
N ASP A 154 -0.94 15.62 15.56
CA ASP A 154 -1.29 14.75 14.42
C ASP A 154 -1.11 13.26 14.76
N LEU A 155 -0.01 12.94 15.45
CA LEU A 155 0.31 11.58 15.84
C LEU A 155 -0.65 11.05 16.92
N SER A 156 -1.06 11.90 17.86
CA SER A 156 -2.05 11.54 18.88
C SER A 156 -3.44 11.32 18.29
N ALA A 157 -3.83 12.11 17.30
CA ALA A 157 -5.10 11.94 16.57
C ALA A 157 -5.11 10.63 15.78
N ALA A 158 -4.06 10.37 14.99
CA ALA A 158 -3.93 9.11 14.26
C ALA A 158 -3.96 7.90 15.21
N LEU A 159 -3.13 7.90 16.26
CA LEU A 159 -3.05 6.78 17.19
C LEU A 159 -4.33 6.56 18.03
N ALA A 160 -5.15 7.59 18.23
CA ALA A 160 -6.46 7.44 18.87
C ALA A 160 -7.43 6.56 18.05
N GLU A 161 -7.36 6.60 16.71
CA GLU A 161 -8.15 5.71 15.83
C GLU A 161 -7.71 4.25 15.94
N TYR A 162 -6.41 4.01 16.18
CA TYR A 162 -5.85 2.69 16.51
C TYR A 162 -6.05 2.28 17.99
N GLY A 163 -6.80 3.07 18.79
CA GLY A 163 -7.09 2.80 20.19
C GLY A 163 -5.97 3.15 21.18
N VAL A 164 -4.92 3.84 20.75
CA VAL A 164 -3.75 4.21 21.57
C VAL A 164 -3.86 5.66 22.03
N ASN A 165 -4.27 5.86 23.30
CA ASN A 165 -4.45 7.18 23.88
C ASN A 165 -3.11 7.76 24.40
N ILE A 166 -2.55 8.75 23.70
CA ILE A 166 -1.39 9.54 24.17
C ILE A 166 -1.87 10.84 24.83
N LYS A 167 -1.78 10.91 26.16
CA LYS A 167 -1.97 12.16 26.92
C LYS A 167 -0.62 12.66 27.44
N LYS A 168 0.05 13.48 26.63
CA LYS A 168 1.29 14.15 27.02
C LYS A 168 0.97 15.63 27.28
N PRO A 169 1.10 16.13 28.51
CA PRO A 169 0.86 17.55 28.79
C PRO A 169 1.97 18.39 28.15
N ASP A 170 1.62 19.59 27.68
CA ASP A 170 2.58 20.51 27.05
C ASP A 170 3.65 20.99 28.05
N TYR A 171 3.28 21.08 29.33
CA TYR A 171 4.13 21.54 30.43
C TYR A 171 3.86 20.70 31.68
N TYR A 172 4.90 20.49 32.49
CA TYR A 172 4.75 20.00 33.86
C TYR A 172 4.50 21.20 34.79
N SER A 173 3.60 21.03 35.76
CA SER A 173 3.35 21.98 36.86
C SER A 173 4.02 21.51 38.15
#